data_AF-F8K9X8-F1
#
_entry.id   AF-F8K9X8-F1
#
_cell.length_a   1.000
_cell.length_b   1.000
_cell.length_c   1.000
_cell.angle_alpha   90.00
_cell.angle_beta   90.00
_cell.angle_gamma   90.00
#
_symmetry.space_group_name_H-M   'P 1'
#
loop_
_entity.id
_entity.type
_entity.pdbx_description
1 polymer ?
#
loop_
_entity_poly.entity_id
_entity_poly.type
_entity_poly.pdbx_seq_one_letter_code
_entity_poly.pdbx_strand_id
1 'polypeptide(L)'
;PYDMALLNVSAMSFGSLSANAILALNRGAALGGFAHDTGEGGLSEYHLRNGGDLVWEIGTGYFGCRTAQGAFAPSEFADKAAHDSIKCVSLKLSQGAKPGIGGVLPGDKVSAEIARVREVPEGRTVISPPYHQTFSTPRELVRFLARMRALAGGKPTGFKLCVGSRRQFLACA
;
A
#
# COMPACT_ATOMS: atom_id res chain seq x y z
N PRO A 1 -15.67 0.27 -14.64
CA PRO A 1 -15.34 0.04 -13.21
C PRO A 1 -14.74 -1.36 -13.08
N TYR A 2 -13.78 -1.58 -12.20
CA TYR A 2 -13.19 -2.91 -12.00
C TYR A 2 -14.20 -3.84 -11.30
N ASP A 3 -14.37 -5.05 -11.84
CA ASP A 3 -15.28 -6.06 -11.28
C ASP A 3 -14.51 -6.92 -10.27
N MET A 4 -14.69 -6.63 -8.99
CA MET A 4 -13.90 -7.23 -7.92
C MET A 4 -14.54 -8.54 -7.45
N ALA A 5 -13.75 -9.62 -7.44
CA ALA A 5 -14.19 -10.90 -6.89
C ALA A 5 -14.64 -10.82 -5.43
N LEU A 6 -15.53 -11.73 -5.02
CA LEU A 6 -16.05 -11.81 -3.66
C LEU A 6 -14.94 -12.08 -2.62
N LEU A 7 -13.95 -12.89 -2.99
CA LEU A 7 -12.81 -13.23 -2.16
C LEU A 7 -11.53 -12.70 -2.81
N ASN A 8 -10.63 -12.15 -1.99
CA ASN A 8 -9.36 -11.56 -2.42
C ASN A 8 -8.24 -11.93 -1.45
N VAL A 9 -6.99 -11.81 -1.91
CA VAL A 9 -5.83 -12.03 -1.04
C VAL A 9 -5.55 -10.75 -0.26
N SER A 10 -5.63 -10.86 1.07
CA SER A 10 -5.43 -9.73 1.99
C SER A 10 -3.98 -9.25 2.06
N ALA A 11 -3.84 -7.99 2.46
CA ALA A 11 -2.60 -7.23 2.47
C ALA A 11 -1.52 -7.86 3.36
N MET A 12 -0.37 -8.20 2.77
CA MET A 12 0.83 -8.59 3.50
C MET A 12 2.09 -8.11 2.78
N SER A 13 2.92 -7.33 3.48
CA SER A 13 4.06 -6.64 2.86
C SER A 13 5.17 -7.58 2.42
N PHE A 14 5.76 -7.29 1.26
CA PHE A 14 7.09 -7.80 0.93
C PHE A 14 8.12 -7.31 1.97
N GLY A 15 8.91 -8.24 2.51
CA GLY A 15 9.76 -8.05 3.69
C GLY A 15 9.16 -8.59 5.00
N SER A 16 7.83 -8.73 5.08
CA SER A 16 7.18 -9.59 6.09
C SER A 16 6.95 -10.99 5.53
N LEU A 17 6.62 -11.09 4.24
CA LEU A 17 6.60 -12.34 3.48
C LEU A 17 7.86 -12.46 2.60
N SER A 18 8.23 -13.71 2.31
CA SER A 18 9.29 -14.04 1.36
C SER A 18 8.83 -13.81 -0.09
N ALA A 19 9.81 -13.67 -1.01
CA ALA A 19 9.54 -13.57 -2.45
C ALA A 19 8.66 -14.73 -2.97
N ASN A 20 8.96 -15.96 -2.55
CA ASN A 20 8.21 -17.16 -2.94
C ASN A 20 6.75 -17.12 -2.49
N ALA A 21 6.48 -16.59 -1.28
CA ALA A 21 5.12 -16.44 -0.79
C ALA A 21 4.33 -15.41 -1.63
N ILE A 22 4.93 -14.24 -1.93
CA ILE A 22 4.29 -13.24 -2.79
C ILE A 22 4.00 -13.80 -4.19
N LEU A 23 4.97 -14.51 -4.78
CA LEU A 23 4.79 -15.16 -6.08
C LEU A 23 3.64 -16.17 -6.05
N ALA A 24 3.59 -17.04 -5.04
CA ALA A 24 2.54 -18.04 -4.90
C ALA A 24 1.15 -17.40 -4.74
N LEU A 25 1.04 -16.37 -3.90
CA LEU A 25 -0.21 -15.63 -3.68
C LEU A 25 -0.69 -14.92 -4.96
N ASN A 26 0.20 -14.19 -5.66
CA ASN A 26 -0.18 -13.51 -6.89
C ASN A 26 -0.52 -14.51 -8.02
N ARG A 27 0.18 -15.66 -8.09
CA ARG A 27 -0.18 -16.72 -9.04
C ARG A 27 -1.56 -17.30 -8.75
N GLY A 28 -1.88 -17.53 -7.47
CA GLY A 28 -3.21 -17.95 -7.06
C GLY A 28 -4.29 -16.93 -7.43
N ALA A 29 -4.00 -15.64 -7.23
CA ALA A 29 -4.88 -14.55 -7.62
C ALA A 29 -5.13 -14.51 -9.14
N ALA A 30 -4.08 -14.66 -9.95
CA ALA A 30 -4.19 -14.72 -11.41
C ALA A 30 -5.06 -15.89 -11.89
N LEU A 31 -4.86 -17.08 -11.32
CA LEU A 31 -5.62 -18.28 -11.67
C LEU A 31 -7.08 -18.20 -11.22
N GLY A 32 -7.34 -17.57 -10.08
CA GLY A 32 -8.66 -17.47 -9.47
C GLY A 32 -9.48 -16.24 -9.89
N GLY A 33 -8.90 -15.31 -10.66
CA GLY A 33 -9.54 -14.02 -10.95
C GLY A 33 -9.73 -13.15 -9.72
N PHE A 34 -8.84 -13.25 -8.73
CA PHE A 34 -8.85 -12.43 -7.51
C PHE A 34 -7.86 -11.28 -7.63
N ALA A 35 -8.01 -10.25 -6.80
CA ALA A 35 -6.93 -9.29 -6.55
C ALA A 35 -6.09 -9.70 -5.34
N HIS A 36 -4.81 -9.38 -5.42
CA HIS A 36 -3.86 -9.51 -4.33
C HIS A 36 -3.44 -8.13 -3.83
N ASP A 37 -3.68 -7.88 -2.55
CA ASP A 37 -3.25 -6.65 -1.90
C ASP A 37 -1.77 -6.74 -1.48
N THR A 38 -0.97 -5.77 -1.92
CA THR A 38 0.49 -5.73 -1.72
C THR A 38 0.91 -5.52 -0.27
N GLY A 39 0.01 -5.01 0.57
CA GLY A 39 0.37 -4.37 1.83
C GLY A 39 1.27 -3.15 1.67
N GLU A 40 1.71 -2.61 2.80
CA GLU A 40 2.41 -1.32 2.89
C GLU A 40 3.88 -1.35 2.44
N GLY A 41 4.41 -2.53 2.08
CA GLY A 41 5.83 -2.74 1.79
C GLY A 41 6.31 -2.21 0.44
N GLY A 42 5.45 -1.53 -0.32
CA GLY A 42 5.70 -1.12 -1.69
C GLY A 42 5.33 -2.20 -2.72
N LEU A 43 5.53 -1.87 -4.00
CA LEU A 43 5.22 -2.74 -5.12
C LEU A 43 6.50 -3.43 -5.61
N SER A 44 6.69 -4.70 -5.24
CA SER A 44 7.85 -5.49 -5.70
C SER A 44 7.61 -6.19 -7.03
N GLU A 45 8.68 -6.56 -7.73
CA GLU A 45 8.62 -7.35 -8.96
C GLU A 45 7.87 -8.68 -8.79
N TYR A 46 7.90 -9.25 -7.58
CA TYR A 46 7.22 -10.51 -7.25
C TYR A 46 5.69 -10.40 -7.30
N HIS A 47 5.15 -9.20 -7.05
CA HIS A 47 3.72 -8.95 -7.23
C HIS A 47 3.34 -8.89 -8.72
N LEU A 48 4.25 -8.41 -9.57
CA LEU A 48 3.98 -8.16 -10.99
C LEU A 48 4.19 -9.40 -11.86
N ARG A 49 5.10 -10.30 -11.45
CA ARG A 49 5.61 -11.38 -12.31
C ARG A 49 4.55 -12.37 -12.82
N ASN A 50 3.54 -12.69 -12.03
CA ASN A 50 2.53 -13.71 -12.40
C ASN A 50 1.24 -13.10 -12.98
N GLY A 51 1.18 -11.77 -13.14
CA GLY A 51 0.10 -11.08 -13.84
C GLY A 51 -1.25 -11.05 -13.13
N GLY A 52 -1.32 -11.46 -11.86
CA GLY A 52 -2.55 -11.34 -11.07
C GLY A 52 -2.89 -9.88 -10.79
N ASP A 53 -4.18 -9.57 -10.70
CA ASP A 53 -4.65 -8.22 -10.37
C ASP A 53 -4.18 -7.81 -8.97
N LEU A 54 -3.92 -6.51 -8.80
CA LEU A 54 -3.37 -5.96 -7.57
C LEU A 54 -4.22 -4.83 -7.00
N VAL A 55 -4.32 -4.85 -5.67
CA VAL A 55 -4.62 -3.66 -4.88
C VAL A 55 -3.30 -3.15 -4.33
N TRP A 56 -2.86 -1.97 -4.75
CA TRP A 56 -1.65 -1.38 -4.20
C TRP A 56 -2.00 -0.63 -2.91
N GLU A 57 -1.55 -1.15 -1.76
CA GLU A 57 -1.79 -0.54 -0.44
C GLU A 57 -0.62 0.37 -0.03
N ILE A 58 -0.97 1.61 0.32
CA ILE A 58 -0.02 2.66 0.71
C ILE A 58 -0.16 2.90 2.22
N GLY A 59 0.90 2.60 2.96
CA GLY A 59 1.02 2.89 4.39
C GLY A 59 1.60 4.28 4.67
N THR A 60 1.76 4.60 5.95
CA THR A 60 2.28 5.90 6.43
C THR A 60 3.73 6.17 6.04
N GLY A 61 4.50 5.13 5.73
CA GLY A 61 5.87 5.24 5.23
C GLY A 61 5.98 5.56 3.73
N TYR A 62 4.85 5.56 3.00
CA TYR A 62 4.75 5.81 1.56
C TYR A 62 5.74 5.00 0.72
N PHE A 63 6.04 3.76 1.12
CA PHE A 63 7.04 2.94 0.43
C PHE A 63 6.64 2.70 -1.03
N GLY A 64 7.62 2.91 -1.92
CA GLY A 64 7.39 2.88 -3.36
C GLY A 64 6.64 4.09 -3.90
N CYS A 65 6.38 5.14 -3.13
CA CYS A 65 5.91 6.44 -3.64
C CYS A 65 6.33 7.57 -2.71
N ARG A 66 7.61 7.59 -2.33
CA ARG A 66 8.14 8.52 -1.34
C ARG A 66 9.28 9.36 -1.90
N THR A 67 9.37 10.57 -1.39
CA THR A 67 10.56 11.42 -1.50
C THR A 67 11.69 10.87 -0.63
N ALA A 68 12.91 11.36 -0.85
CA ALA A 68 14.06 11.04 0.01
C ALA A 68 13.82 11.38 1.49
N GLN A 69 12.99 12.40 1.76
CA GLN A 69 12.60 12.84 3.10
C GLN A 69 11.43 12.02 3.68
N GLY A 70 10.84 11.11 2.92
CA GLY A 70 9.74 10.24 3.36
C GLY A 70 8.34 10.81 3.24
N ALA A 71 8.18 11.98 2.63
CA ALA A 71 6.87 12.50 2.23
C ALA A 71 6.36 11.81 0.96
N PHE A 72 5.05 11.80 0.74
CA PHE A 72 4.41 11.27 -0.47
C PHE A 72 4.92 11.97 -1.74
N ALA A 73 5.33 11.18 -2.74
CA ALA A 73 5.82 11.62 -4.04
C ALA A 73 4.75 11.38 -5.13
N PRO A 74 4.07 12.43 -5.64
CA PRO A 74 2.95 12.28 -6.57
C PRO A 74 3.31 11.68 -7.93
N SER A 75 4.50 11.99 -8.47
CA SER A 75 4.97 11.44 -9.74
C SER A 75 5.21 9.94 -9.63
N GLU A 76 6.00 9.53 -8.64
CA GLU A 76 6.29 8.10 -8.37
C GLU A 76 5.00 7.30 -8.12
N PHE A 77 4.04 7.91 -7.40
CA PHE A 77 2.74 7.31 -7.22
C PHE A 77 1.99 7.14 -8.55
N ALA A 78 1.90 8.20 -9.37
CA ALA A 78 1.18 8.15 -10.63
C ALA A 78 1.78 7.13 -11.60
N ASP A 79 3.11 7.12 -11.72
CA ASP A 79 3.85 6.23 -12.62
C ASP A 79 3.62 4.76 -12.26
N LYS A 80 3.68 4.42 -10.98
CA LYS A 80 3.41 3.03 -10.52
C LYS A 80 1.94 2.70 -10.59
N ALA A 81 1.06 3.60 -10.14
CA ALA A 81 -0.38 3.42 -10.20
C ALA A 81 -0.89 3.21 -11.63
N ALA A 82 -0.19 3.70 -12.65
CA ALA A 82 -0.52 3.49 -14.05
C ALA A 82 -0.35 2.03 -14.51
N HIS A 83 0.49 1.23 -13.85
CA HIS A 83 0.75 -0.16 -14.22
C HIS A 83 -0.53 -0.99 -14.36
N ASP A 84 -0.63 -1.79 -15.43
CA ASP A 84 -1.87 -2.47 -15.82
C ASP A 84 -2.38 -3.45 -14.76
N SER A 85 -1.49 -4.17 -14.08
CA SER A 85 -1.86 -5.07 -12.98
C SER A 85 -2.48 -4.36 -11.78
N ILE A 86 -2.25 -3.06 -11.59
CA ILE A 86 -2.86 -2.31 -10.48
C ILE A 86 -4.28 -1.94 -10.87
N LYS A 87 -5.26 -2.54 -10.20
CA LYS A 87 -6.68 -2.30 -10.45
C LYS A 87 -7.31 -1.37 -9.41
N CYS A 88 -6.70 -1.27 -8.24
CA CYS A 88 -7.14 -0.43 -7.14
C CYS A 88 -5.94 0.12 -6.36
N VAL A 89 -6.08 1.31 -5.79
CA VAL A 89 -5.12 1.88 -4.83
C VAL A 89 -5.82 2.09 -3.48
N SER A 90 -5.16 1.73 -2.39
CA SER A 90 -5.74 1.77 -1.05
C SER A 90 -4.82 2.51 -0.09
N LEU A 91 -5.36 3.44 0.69
CA LEU A 91 -4.64 4.12 1.75
C LEU A 91 -4.89 3.43 3.10
N LYS A 92 -3.85 2.91 3.75
CA LYS A 92 -4.03 2.25 5.06
C LYS A 92 -3.91 3.24 6.22
N LEU A 93 -5.04 3.52 6.87
CA LEU A 93 -5.08 4.33 8.10
C LEU A 93 -4.72 3.52 9.35
N SER A 94 -5.22 2.29 9.45
CA SER A 94 -4.96 1.41 10.60
C SER A 94 -5.11 -0.07 10.26
N GLN A 95 -4.56 -0.92 11.14
CA GLN A 95 -4.72 -2.38 11.08
C GLN A 95 -4.98 -2.97 12.47
N GLY A 96 -5.70 -4.10 12.52
CA GLY A 96 -6.20 -4.66 13.78
C GLY A 96 -5.12 -5.15 14.72
N ALA A 97 -3.98 -5.59 14.17
CA ALA A 97 -2.88 -6.11 14.99
C ALA A 97 -2.14 -5.03 15.78
N LYS A 98 -2.07 -3.78 15.28
CA LYS A 98 -1.31 -2.67 15.89
C LYS A 98 -1.95 -1.32 15.56
N PRO A 99 -3.09 -0.96 16.18
CA PRO A 99 -3.68 0.35 16.00
C PRO A 99 -2.78 1.43 16.63
N GLY A 100 -2.28 2.38 15.81
CA GLY A 100 -1.59 3.58 16.30
C GLY A 100 -0.07 3.51 16.46
N ILE A 101 0.59 2.41 16.04
CA ILE A 101 2.05 2.30 16.02
C ILE A 101 2.50 2.12 14.57
N GLY A 102 3.35 3.02 14.08
CA GLY A 102 3.96 2.90 12.77
C GLY A 102 4.89 1.69 12.68
N GLY A 103 4.96 1.05 11.51
CA GLY A 103 5.80 -0.13 11.30
C GLY A 103 7.29 0.19 11.42
N VAL A 104 8.05 -0.63 12.13
CA VAL A 104 9.52 -0.59 12.16
C VAL A 104 10.05 -1.77 11.35
N LEU A 105 10.89 -1.47 10.35
CA LEU A 105 11.70 -2.46 9.65
C LEU A 105 13.16 -2.30 10.09
N PRO A 106 13.70 -3.23 10.90
CA PRO A 106 15.10 -3.24 11.30
C PRO A 106 16.05 -3.21 10.10
N GLY A 107 17.15 -2.45 10.21
CA GLY A 107 18.10 -2.21 9.11
C GLY A 107 18.80 -3.46 8.59
N ASP A 108 19.07 -4.43 9.46
CA ASP A 108 19.59 -5.77 9.10
C ASP A 108 18.66 -6.54 8.17
N LYS A 109 17.36 -6.23 8.18
CA LYS A 109 16.36 -6.77 7.24
C LYS A 109 16.19 -5.91 5.98
N VAL A 110 16.83 -4.75 5.88
CA VAL A 110 16.79 -3.90 4.69
C VAL A 110 17.91 -4.30 3.74
N SER A 111 17.70 -5.42 3.05
CA SER A 111 18.57 -5.85 1.95
C SER A 111 18.55 -4.86 0.79
N ALA A 112 19.53 -4.91 -0.12
CA ALA A 112 19.55 -4.15 -1.38
C ALA A 112 18.22 -4.24 -2.15
N GLU A 113 17.59 -5.41 -2.13
CA GLU A 113 16.30 -5.63 -2.77
C GLU A 113 15.15 -4.88 -2.08
N ILE A 114 15.05 -4.99 -0.76
CA ILE A 114 14.02 -4.28 0.01
C ILE A 114 14.24 -2.77 -0.08
N ALA A 115 15.50 -2.32 -0.03
CA ALA A 115 15.91 -0.94 -0.21
C ALA A 115 15.38 -0.37 -1.54
N ARG A 116 15.58 -1.11 -2.64
CA ARG A 116 15.09 -0.75 -3.97
C ARG A 116 13.56 -0.69 -4.04
N VAL A 117 12.87 -1.73 -3.54
CA VAL A 117 11.39 -1.78 -3.59
C VAL A 117 10.75 -0.65 -2.76
N ARG A 118 11.34 -0.34 -1.60
CA ARG A 118 10.81 0.64 -0.66
C ARG A 118 11.29 2.07 -0.90
N GLU A 119 12.28 2.26 -1.77
CA GLU A 119 12.95 3.55 -2.02
C GLU A 119 13.58 4.12 -0.74
N VAL A 120 14.36 3.28 -0.06
CA VAL A 120 15.04 3.60 1.21
C VAL A 120 16.51 3.16 1.15
N PRO A 121 17.41 3.76 1.95
CA PRO A 121 18.80 3.33 2.02
C PRO A 121 18.95 1.89 2.52
N GLU A 122 19.83 1.11 1.89
CA GLU A 122 20.19 -0.25 2.32
C GLU A 122 20.79 -0.26 3.73
N GLY A 123 20.50 -1.29 4.52
CA GLY A 123 21.05 -1.48 5.86
C GLY A 123 20.52 -0.52 6.94
N ARG A 124 19.70 0.47 6.57
CA ARG A 124 19.20 1.49 7.50
C ARG A 124 17.83 1.11 8.04
N THR A 125 17.69 1.08 9.37
CA THR A 125 16.37 0.90 10.01
C THR A 125 15.40 1.95 9.51
N VAL A 126 14.22 1.49 9.08
CA VAL A 126 13.17 2.36 8.55
C VAL A 126 11.99 2.35 9.51
N ILE A 127 11.58 3.56 9.91
CA ILE A 127 10.43 3.77 10.78
C ILE A 127 9.35 4.44 9.96
N SER A 128 8.18 3.82 9.92
CA SER A 128 6.98 4.44 9.37
C SER A 128 6.37 5.33 10.46
N PRO A 129 5.94 6.56 10.15
CA PRO A 129 5.23 7.40 11.11
C PRO A 129 3.95 6.72 11.63
N PRO A 130 3.45 7.06 12.83
CA PRO A 130 2.22 6.49 13.36
C PRO A 130 0.95 6.95 12.62
N TYR A 131 1.04 8.03 11.83
CA TYR A 131 -0.05 8.59 11.04
C TYR A 131 0.48 9.17 9.71
N HIS A 132 -0.41 9.34 8.74
CA HIS A 132 -0.09 9.98 7.47
C HIS A 132 0.21 11.46 7.69
N GLN A 133 1.37 11.92 7.23
CA GLN A 133 1.78 13.32 7.37
C GLN A 133 1.17 14.26 6.31
N THR A 134 0.40 13.74 5.35
CA THR A 134 -0.17 14.52 4.25
C THR A 134 -1.50 15.18 4.58
N PHE A 135 -2.12 14.84 5.72
CA PHE A 135 -3.38 15.39 6.20
C PHE A 135 -3.45 15.28 7.72
N SER A 136 -4.29 16.09 8.36
CA SER A 136 -4.53 16.08 9.81
C SER A 136 -6.00 15.98 10.19
N THR A 137 -6.91 16.13 9.22
CA THR A 137 -8.36 16.04 9.43
C THR A 137 -9.03 15.03 8.50
N PRO A 138 -10.20 14.48 8.85
CA PRO A 138 -10.98 13.62 7.96
C PRO A 138 -11.35 14.27 6.62
N ARG A 139 -11.61 15.58 6.61
CA ARG A 139 -11.90 16.32 5.36
C ARG A 139 -10.66 16.37 4.44
N GLU A 140 -9.48 16.56 5.02
CA GLU A 140 -8.22 16.51 4.28
C GLU A 140 -7.89 15.10 3.81
N LEU A 141 -8.21 14.05 4.59
CA LEU A 141 -8.14 12.67 4.14
C LEU A 141 -8.99 12.45 2.88
N VAL A 142 -10.25 12.88 2.88
CA VAL A 142 -11.13 12.74 1.69
C VAL A 142 -10.55 13.49 0.48
N ARG A 143 -10.02 14.71 0.68
CA ARG A 143 -9.32 15.45 -0.38
C ARG A 143 -8.07 14.72 -0.87
N PHE A 144 -7.32 14.09 0.02
CA PHE A 144 -6.14 13.31 -0.33
C PHE A 144 -6.50 12.05 -1.12
N LEU A 145 -7.57 11.34 -0.76
CA LEU A 145 -8.10 10.22 -1.54
C LEU A 145 -8.57 10.65 -2.94
N ALA A 146 -9.21 11.81 -3.04
CA ALA A 146 -9.58 12.38 -4.35
C ALA A 146 -8.34 12.68 -5.21
N ARG A 147 -7.27 13.22 -4.60
CA ARG A 147 -5.98 13.43 -5.26
C ARG A 147 -5.35 12.11 -5.72
N MET A 148 -5.31 11.10 -4.85
CA MET A 148 -4.81 9.75 -5.21
C MET A 148 -5.60 9.17 -6.39
N ARG A 149 -6.92 9.29 -6.38
CA ARG A 149 -7.78 8.83 -7.48
C ARG A 149 -7.46 9.54 -8.80
N ALA A 150 -7.27 10.85 -8.76
CA ALA A 150 -6.88 11.61 -9.95
C ALA A 150 -5.52 11.17 -10.50
N LEU A 151 -4.52 11.02 -9.62
CA LEU A 151 -3.18 10.56 -9.99
C LEU A 151 -3.16 9.11 -10.51
N ALA A 152 -4.05 8.26 -10.00
CA ALA A 152 -4.20 6.87 -10.45
C ALA A 152 -5.06 6.73 -11.74
N GLY A 153 -5.26 7.81 -12.50
CA GLY A 153 -6.03 7.79 -13.75
C GLY A 153 -7.52 7.44 -13.54
N GLY A 154 -8.08 7.71 -12.37
CA GLY A 154 -9.47 7.42 -12.04
C GLY A 154 -9.74 5.99 -11.55
N LYS A 155 -8.70 5.15 -11.37
CA LYS A 155 -8.82 3.81 -10.79
C LYS A 155 -9.53 3.85 -9.42
N PRO A 156 -10.30 2.81 -9.05
CA PRO A 156 -10.85 2.67 -7.71
C PRO A 156 -9.83 3.03 -6.63
N THR A 157 -10.24 3.90 -5.71
CA THR A 157 -9.39 4.43 -4.64
C THR A 157 -10.16 4.39 -3.35
N GLY A 158 -9.58 3.78 -2.32
CA GLY A 158 -10.22 3.64 -1.01
C GLY A 158 -9.22 3.79 0.13
N PHE A 159 -9.69 3.48 1.32
CA PHE A 159 -8.85 3.42 2.50
C PHE A 159 -9.23 2.25 3.39
N LYS A 160 -8.26 1.77 4.17
CA LYS A 160 -8.42 0.70 5.14
C LYS A 160 -8.42 1.26 6.55
N LEU A 161 -9.44 0.89 7.32
CA LEU A 161 -9.66 1.35 8.67
C LEU A 161 -10.12 0.18 9.53
N CYS A 162 -9.45 -0.02 10.67
CA CYS A 162 -10.00 -0.81 11.76
C CYS A 162 -10.90 0.09 12.61
N VAL A 163 -12.21 -0.17 12.54
CA VAL A 163 -13.23 0.64 13.20
C VAL A 163 -13.18 0.38 14.71
N GLY A 164 -12.72 1.35 15.47
CA GLY A 164 -12.77 1.33 16.94
C GLY A 164 -13.97 2.07 17.53
N SER A 165 -14.55 3.03 16.78
CA SER A 165 -15.69 3.83 17.24
C SER A 165 -16.54 4.31 16.06
N ARG A 166 -17.86 4.35 16.26
CA ARG A 166 -18.83 4.92 15.30
C ARG A 166 -18.48 6.36 14.90
N ARG A 167 -17.98 7.17 15.84
CA ARG A 167 -17.62 8.58 15.57
C ARG A 167 -16.46 8.70 14.58
N GLN A 168 -15.46 7.81 14.66
CA GLN A 168 -14.31 7.81 13.74
C GLN A 168 -14.75 7.51 12.31
N PHE A 169 -15.67 6.56 12.13
CA PHE A 169 -16.20 6.24 10.82
C PHE A 169 -17.04 7.38 10.24
N LEU A 170 -17.99 7.92 11.03
CA LEU A 170 -18.88 8.99 10.58
C LEU A 170 -18.15 10.31 10.30
N ALA A 171 -17.00 10.55 10.90
CA ALA A 171 -16.21 11.75 10.62
C ALA A 171 -15.63 11.79 9.19
N CYS A 172 -15.59 10.65 8.49
CA CYS A 172 -15.10 10.54 7.12
C CYS A 172 -16.21 10.65 6.05
N ALA A 173 -17.48 10.73 6.48
CA ALA A 173 -18.66 10.83 5.61
C ALA A 173 -18.98 12.27 5.18
#